data_AF-A0A6A8LR31-F1
#
_entry.id   AF-A0A6A8LR31-F1
#
_cell.length_a   1.000
_cell.length_b   1.000
_cell.length_c   1.000
_cell.angle_alpha   90.00
_cell.angle_beta   90.00
_cell.angle_gamma   90.00
#
_symmetry.space_group_name_H-M   'P 1'
#
loop_
_entity.id
_entity.type
_entity.pdbx_description
1 polymer ?
#
loop_
_entity_poly.entity_id
_entity_poly.type
_entity_poly.pdbx_seq_one_letter_code
_entity_poly.pdbx_strand_id
1 'polypeptide(L)'
;GNEVEMQTGFDDFSEMAARKAPRTPEQEKNYKILNDAMLEAGFVGYENEWWDYRDSQMDEYEPLDADPNEYKIKKVVQNTCTKSK
;
A
#
# COMPACT_ATOMS: atom_id res chain seq x y z
N GLY A 1 -8.26 -17.72 -0.48
CA GLY A 1 -8.76 -16.91 0.65
C GLY A 1 -10.11 -16.37 0.28
N ASN A 2 -10.95 -16.06 1.26
CA ASN A 2 -12.23 -15.38 1.06
C ASN A 2 -12.07 -13.90 1.41
N GLU A 3 -12.88 -13.06 0.79
CA GLU A 3 -12.96 -11.65 1.17
C GLU A 3 -13.47 -11.52 2.61
N VAL A 4 -12.90 -10.56 3.33
CA VAL A 4 -13.25 -10.27 4.72
C VAL A 4 -14.26 -9.15 4.73
N GLU A 5 -15.35 -9.31 5.48
CA GLU A 5 -16.41 -8.31 5.54
C GLU A 5 -15.90 -7.02 6.20
N MET A 6 -16.10 -5.91 5.49
CA MET A 6 -15.76 -4.56 5.92
C MET A 6 -16.99 -3.65 5.82
N GLN A 7 -16.89 -2.43 6.36
CA GLN A 7 -18.00 -1.47 6.41
C GLN A 7 -18.53 -1.03 5.04
N THR A 8 -17.66 -1.02 4.03
CA THR A 8 -17.98 -0.78 2.62
C THR A 8 -17.12 -1.68 1.76
N GLY A 9 -17.38 -1.68 0.44
CA GLY A 9 -16.42 -2.21 -0.52
C GLY A 9 -15.14 -1.37 -0.56
N PHE A 10 -14.11 -1.92 -1.20
CA PHE A 10 -12.92 -1.16 -1.60
C PHE A 10 -13.31 -0.06 -2.60
N ASP A 11 -12.62 1.08 -2.54
CA ASP A 11 -12.80 2.23 -3.46
C ASP A 11 -14.20 2.89 -3.38
N ASP A 12 -14.81 2.86 -2.19
CA ASP A 12 -16.08 3.52 -1.91
C ASP A 12 -15.88 4.97 -1.41
N PHE A 13 -16.13 5.97 -2.25
CA PHE A 13 -15.94 7.37 -1.85
C PHE A 13 -17.08 7.97 -0.98
N SER A 14 -17.96 7.14 -0.41
CA SER A 14 -19.02 7.61 0.49
C SER A 14 -18.50 7.85 1.91
N GLU A 15 -19.26 8.64 2.69
CA GLU A 15 -18.95 8.88 4.11
C GLU A 15 -18.91 7.58 4.95
N MET A 16 -19.52 6.50 4.47
CA MET A 16 -19.51 5.19 5.15
C MET A 16 -18.16 4.48 5.06
N ALA A 17 -17.28 4.90 4.14
CA ALA A 17 -15.91 4.39 4.08
C ALA A 17 -14.99 4.95 5.17
N ALA A 18 -15.43 6.01 5.85
CA ALA A 18 -14.64 6.67 6.90
C ALA A 18 -14.23 5.70 8.00
N ARG A 19 -13.05 5.90 8.57
CA ARG A 19 -12.51 5.05 9.65
C ARG A 19 -13.35 5.09 10.92
N LYS A 20 -14.17 6.12 11.08
CA LYS A 20 -15.09 6.31 12.21
C LYS A 20 -16.54 5.98 11.87
N ALA A 21 -16.83 5.52 10.65
CA ALA A 21 -18.18 5.15 10.29
C ALA A 21 -18.67 3.95 11.15
N PRO A 22 -19.98 3.84 11.41
CA PRO A 22 -20.52 2.74 12.20
C PRO A 22 -20.23 1.37 11.58
N ARG A 23 -19.83 0.41 12.41
CA ARG A 23 -19.54 -0.97 11.99
C ARG A 23 -20.35 -1.98 12.77
N THR A 24 -20.63 -3.13 12.16
CA THR A 24 -21.05 -4.33 12.89
C THR A 24 -19.88 -4.86 13.74
N PRO A 25 -20.14 -5.70 14.77
CA PRO A 25 -19.06 -6.27 15.59
C PRO A 25 -18.02 -7.07 14.79
N GLU A 26 -18.44 -7.78 13.73
CA GLU A 26 -17.50 -8.53 12.88
C GLU A 26 -16.66 -7.60 12.01
N GLN A 27 -17.29 -6.58 11.40
CA GLN A 27 -16.57 -5.55 10.63
C GLN A 27 -15.57 -4.78 11.49
N GLU A 28 -15.92 -4.45 12.74
CA GLU A 28 -15.02 -3.77 13.67
C GLU A 28 -13.82 -4.65 14.01
N LYS A 29 -14.04 -5.94 14.30
CA LYS A 29 -12.96 -6.90 14.54
C LYS A 29 -12.02 -7.01 13.33
N ASN A 30 -12.57 -7.10 12.12
CA ASN A 30 -11.80 -7.19 10.88
C ASN A 30 -11.00 -5.90 10.63
N TYR A 31 -11.65 -4.75 10.78
CA TYR A 31 -11.01 -3.44 10.69
C TYR A 31 -9.86 -3.31 11.69
N LYS A 32 -10.06 -3.78 12.92
CA LYS A 32 -9.02 -3.68 13.95
C LYS A 32 -7.79 -4.52 13.63
N ILE A 33 -7.97 -5.73 13.10
CA ILE A 33 -6.86 -6.58 12.63
C ILE A 33 -6.06 -5.87 11.54
N LEU A 34 -6.74 -5.34 10.52
CA LEU A 34 -6.09 -4.58 9.44
C LEU A 34 -5.35 -3.37 10.00
N ASN A 35 -6.03 -2.56 10.80
CA ASN A 35 -5.50 -1.31 11.30
C ASN A 35 -4.30 -1.52 12.23
N ASP A 36 -4.40 -2.45 13.17
CA ASP A 36 -3.31 -2.73 14.10
C ASP A 36 -2.08 -3.27 13.34
N ALA A 37 -2.28 -4.15 12.34
CA ALA A 37 -1.19 -4.67 11.50
C ALA A 37 -0.50 -3.59 10.65
N MET A 38 -1.28 -2.67 10.06
CA MET A 38 -0.74 -1.57 9.26
C MET A 38 0.02 -0.55 10.13
N LEU A 39 -0.48 -0.25 11.33
CA LEU A 39 0.22 0.61 12.28
C LEU A 39 1.54 -0.03 12.76
N GLU A 40 1.54 -1.33 13.06
CA GLU A 40 2.76 -2.07 13.43
C GLU A 40 3.79 -2.07 12.29
N ALA A 41 3.33 -2.11 11.04
CA ALA A 41 4.17 -2.04 9.85
C ALA A 41 4.67 -0.62 9.50
N GLY A 42 4.33 0.41 10.30
CA GLY A 42 4.80 1.78 10.07
C GLY A 42 3.96 2.58 9.08
N PHE A 43 2.71 2.17 8.83
CA PHE A 43 1.77 2.93 8.02
C PHE A 43 0.82 3.76 8.89
N VAL A 44 0.25 4.81 8.30
CA VAL A 44 -0.81 5.64 8.89
C VAL A 44 -2.01 5.68 7.96
N GLY A 45 -3.20 5.52 8.53
CA GLY A 45 -4.45 5.46 7.78
C GLY A 45 -5.03 6.83 7.44
N TYR A 46 -5.62 6.99 6.25
CA TYR A 46 -6.38 8.18 5.88
C TYR A 46 -7.77 8.19 6.51
N GLU A 47 -8.20 9.30 7.10
CA GLU A 47 -9.38 9.35 7.98
C GLU A 47 -10.71 8.96 7.30
N ASN A 48 -10.85 9.29 6.01
CA ASN A 48 -12.11 9.11 5.26
C ASN A 48 -12.18 7.78 4.50
N GLU A 49 -11.10 7.00 4.48
CA GLU A 49 -11.04 5.74 3.72
C GLU A 49 -10.35 4.66 4.55
N TRP A 50 -11.08 3.60 4.90
CA TRP A 50 -10.54 2.56 5.77
C TRP A 50 -9.42 1.71 5.14
N TRP A 51 -9.39 1.62 3.80
CA TRP A 51 -8.37 0.88 3.05
C TRP A 51 -7.12 1.71 2.74
N ASP A 52 -7.20 3.04 2.81
CA ASP A 52 -6.08 3.91 2.41
C ASP A 52 -5.10 4.11 3.56
N TYR A 53 -3.86 3.69 3.32
CA TYR A 53 -2.74 3.78 4.23
C TYR A 53 -1.53 4.34 3.49
N ARG A 54 -0.84 5.29 4.10
CA ARG A 54 0.43 5.83 3.61
C ARG A 54 1.55 5.53 4.58
N ASP A 55 2.79 5.54 4.08
CA ASP A 55 3.98 5.41 4.90
C ASP A 55 4.03 6.54 5.94
N SER A 56 4.32 6.21 7.20
CA SER A 56 4.47 7.20 8.28
C SER A 56 5.66 8.14 8.06
N GLN A 57 6.67 7.69 7.31
CA GLN A 57 7.88 8.43 6.97
C GLN A 57 7.80 9.08 5.60
N MET A 58 6.60 9.21 5.01
CA MET A 58 6.41 9.76 3.66
C MET A 58 7.11 11.12 3.46
N ASP A 59 7.11 11.97 4.49
CA ASP A 59 7.72 13.30 4.47
C ASP A 59 9.27 13.27 4.42
N GLU A 60 9.90 12.13 4.70
CA GLU A 60 11.36 11.96 4.63
C GLU A 60 11.85 11.64 3.21
N TYR A 61 10.96 11.26 2.30
CA TYR A 61 11.32 10.95 0.93
C TYR A 61 11.30 12.21 0.07
N GLU A 62 12.44 12.51 -0.56
CA GLU A 62 12.50 13.53 -1.59
C GLU A 62 11.64 13.12 -2.81
N PRO A 63 11.03 14.07 -3.52
CA PRO A 63 10.36 13.79 -4.78
C PRO A 63 11.31 13.07 -5.73
N LEU A 64 10.99 11.83 -6.07
CA LEU A 64 11.70 11.11 -7.12
C LEU A 64 11.13 11.55 -8.47
N ASP A 65 11.98 12.16 -9.29
CA ASP A 65 11.67 12.36 -10.70
C ASP A 65 11.60 11.00 -11.38
N ALA A 66 10.39 10.53 -11.65
CA ALA A 66 10.17 9.38 -12.52
C ALA A 66 10.22 9.88 -13.97
N ASP A 67 11.37 9.76 -14.64
CA ASP A 67 11.44 9.99 -16.09
C ASP A 67 10.70 8.84 -16.80
N PRO A 68 9.58 9.11 -17.50
CA PRO A 68 8.83 8.07 -18.21
C PRO A 68 9.64 7.38 -19.33
N ASN A 69 10.81 7.91 -19.70
CA ASN A 69 11.71 7.31 -20.68
C ASN A 69 12.78 6.37 -20.07
N GLU A 70 12.90 6.29 -18.74
CA GLU A 70 13.82 5.39 -18.03
C GLU A 70 13.26 3.97 -17.81
N TYR A 71 12.60 3.38 -18.82
CA TYR A 71 12.08 1.99 -18.76
C TYR A 71 13.12 0.91 -19.14
N LYS A 72 14.34 1.30 -19.52
CA LYS A 72 15.34 0.35 -20.06
C LYS A 72 16.15 -0.27 -18.92
N ILE A 73 15.74 -1.49 -18.58
CA ILE A 73 16.43 -2.43 -17.66
C ILE A 73 17.95 -2.36 -17.86
N LYS A 74 18.67 -2.16 -16.75
CA LYS A 74 20.14 -2.26 -16.67
C LYS A 74 20.57 -3.49 -17.47
N LYS A 75 21.25 -3.28 -18.60
CA LYS A 75 21.87 -4.38 -19.34
C LYS A 75 22.82 -5.08 -18.37
N VAL A 76 22.42 -6.27 -17.93
CA VAL A 76 23.30 -7.23 -17.28
C VAL A 76 24.53 -7.34 -18.18
N VAL A 77 25.68 -6.90 -17.67
CA VAL A 77 26.96 -7.00 -18.35
C VAL A 77 27.17 -8.48 -18.62
N GLN A 78 27.02 -8.91 -19.87
CA GLN A 78 27.39 -10.25 -20.28
C GLN A 78 28.90 -10.34 -20.14
N ASN A 79 29.37 -11.08 -19.14
CA ASN A 79 30.74 -11.56 -19.06
C ASN A 79 31.07 -12.28 -20.38
N THR A 80 31.78 -11.61 -21.29
CA THR A 80 32.37 -12.26 -22.45
C THR A 80 33.62 -12.99 -21.99
N CYS A 81 33.45 -14.29 -21.78
CA CYS A 81 34.50 -15.28 -21.59
C CYS A 81 35.55 -15.13 -22.72
N THR A 82 36.79 -14.85 -22.33
CA THR A 82 37.97 -14.85 -23.19
C THR A 82 38.19 -16.26 -23.76
N LYS A 83 38.03 -16.41 -25.07
CA LYS A 83 38.46 -17.62 -25.78
C LYS A 83 39.84 -17.38 -26.36
N SER A 84 40.82 -17.99 -25.71
CA SER A 84 42.20 -18.16 -26.16
C SER A 84 42.24 -18.87 -27.53
N LYS A 85 42.98 -18.30 -28.49
CA LYS A 85 43.72 -18.99 -29.55
C LYS A 85 44.91 -18.14 -29.97
#